data_AF-A0A9W9BNN0-F1
#
_entry.id   AF-A0A9W9BNN0-F1
#
_cell.length_a   1.000
_cell.length_b   1.000
_cell.length_c   1.000
_cell.angle_alpha   90.00
_cell.angle_beta   90.00
_cell.angle_gamma   90.00
#
_symmetry.space_group_name_H-M   'P 1'
#
loop_
_entity.id
_entity.type
_entity.pdbx_description
1 polymer ?
#
loop_
_entity_poly.entity_id
_entity_poly.type
_entity_poly.pdbx_seq_one_letter_code
_entity_poly.pdbx_strand_id
1 'polypeptide(L)'
;MSCKICNNFTGVGKLRPEEDAPVGISRKHVPRDLPWQDLQTSAKACYCCEILATGCRGCFKQHGVDEEQIERFSIRFFYPNYEDEDAEVDKVVSFLMQDGTYFDIEFFATEEDDCPVPDAWESMPVSQRTSPKTDSPDAVEIIKS
;
A
#
# COMPACT_ATOMS: atom_id res chain seq x y z
N MET A 1 -1.73 11.03 -16.92
CA MET A 1 -0.72 9.96 -17.11
C MET A 1 -0.71 9.12 -15.85
N SER A 2 -0.72 7.78 -15.96
CA SER A 2 -0.62 6.90 -14.79
C SER A 2 0.77 7.01 -14.17
N CYS A 3 0.83 7.21 -12.86
CA CYS A 3 2.10 7.21 -12.15
C CYS A 3 2.71 5.81 -12.19
N LYS A 4 3.99 5.70 -12.57
CA LYS A 4 4.69 4.41 -12.66
C LYS A 4 4.90 3.72 -11.31
N ILE A 5 4.85 4.48 -10.21
CA ILE A 5 5.01 3.96 -8.86
C ILE A 5 3.69 3.42 -8.31
N CYS A 6 2.63 4.22 -8.31
CA CYS A 6 1.38 3.82 -7.65
C CYS A 6 0.34 3.24 -8.61
N ASN A 7 0.35 3.59 -9.90
CA ASN A 7 -0.75 3.33 -10.81
C ASN A 7 -2.13 3.72 -10.21
N ASN A 8 -2.18 4.85 -9.49
CA ASN A 8 -3.35 5.28 -8.70
C ASN A 8 -3.88 4.25 -7.68
N PHE A 9 -3.07 3.24 -7.33
CA PHE A 9 -3.46 2.07 -6.55
C PHE A 9 -4.72 1.39 -7.07
N THR A 10 -4.77 1.28 -8.40
CA THR A 10 -5.76 0.49 -9.13
C THR A 10 -5.16 -0.84 -9.56
N GLY A 11 -5.96 -1.90 -9.53
CA GLY A 11 -5.54 -3.20 -10.05
C GLY A 11 -5.15 -3.10 -11.53
N VAL A 12 -4.06 -3.78 -11.92
CA VAL A 12 -3.57 -3.77 -13.32
C VAL A 12 -4.51 -4.45 -14.33
N GLY A 13 -5.59 -5.08 -13.85
CA GLY A 13 -6.63 -5.72 -14.65
C GLY A 13 -8.03 -5.26 -14.23
N LYS A 14 -9.04 -5.56 -15.06
CA LYS A 14 -10.45 -5.30 -14.72
C LYS A 14 -10.97 -6.33 -13.71
N LEU A 15 -11.85 -5.90 -12.80
CA LEU A 15 -12.74 -6.80 -12.07
C LEU A 15 -13.56 -7.64 -13.07
N ARG A 16 -13.86 -8.88 -12.70
CA ARG A 16 -14.65 -9.79 -13.54
C ARG A 16 -15.78 -10.40 -12.72
N PRO A 17 -16.91 -10.73 -13.37
CA PRO A 17 -17.90 -11.62 -12.78
C PRO A 17 -17.23 -12.93 -12.40
N GLU A 18 -17.57 -13.47 -11.23
CA GLU A 18 -17.07 -14.77 -10.75
C GLU A 18 -17.35 -15.89 -11.77
N GLU A 19 -18.49 -15.78 -12.47
CA GLU A 19 -19.00 -16.72 -13.47
C GLU A 19 -18.09 -16.89 -14.70
N ASP A 20 -17.27 -15.87 -15.01
CA ASP A 20 -16.43 -15.81 -16.20
C ASP A 20 -15.00 -16.32 -15.97
N ALA A 21 -14.69 -16.90 -14.79
CA ALA A 21 -13.34 -17.16 -14.30
C ALA A 21 -12.43 -17.93 -15.27
N PRO A 22 -11.46 -17.27 -15.96
CA PRO A 22 -10.35 -17.97 -16.55
C PRO A 22 -9.17 -17.92 -15.58
N VAL A 23 -8.60 -19.09 -15.31
CA VAL A 23 -7.41 -19.25 -14.47
C VAL A 23 -6.26 -18.37 -14.98
N GLY A 24 -5.69 -17.50 -14.14
CA GLY A 24 -4.37 -16.89 -14.37
C GLY A 24 -4.27 -15.37 -14.47
N ILE A 25 -5.34 -14.61 -14.22
CA ILE A 25 -5.25 -13.13 -14.20
C ILE A 25 -5.02 -12.66 -12.77
N SER A 26 -3.82 -12.14 -12.51
CA SER A 26 -3.46 -11.55 -11.23
C SER A 26 -3.68 -10.04 -11.27
N ARG A 27 -4.62 -9.54 -10.48
CA ARG A 27 -4.80 -8.11 -10.24
C ARG A 27 -3.89 -7.67 -9.10
N LYS A 28 -2.59 -7.65 -9.33
CA LYS A 28 -1.58 -7.23 -8.34
C LYS A 28 -0.81 -6.02 -8.83
N HIS A 29 -0.46 -5.13 -7.91
CA HIS A 29 0.46 -4.03 -8.16
C HIS A 29 1.72 -4.26 -7.33
N VAL A 30 2.80 -4.69 -8.00
CA VAL A 30 4.03 -5.19 -7.36
C VAL A 30 5.33 -4.56 -7.89
N PRO A 31 5.45 -3.22 -7.95
CA PRO A 31 6.73 -2.61 -8.26
C PRO A 31 7.75 -2.93 -7.15
N ARG A 32 8.97 -3.26 -7.56
CA ARG A 32 10.04 -3.73 -6.65
C ARG A 32 11.29 -2.90 -6.80
N ASP A 33 12.07 -2.88 -5.73
CA ASP A 33 13.43 -2.37 -5.69
C ASP A 33 13.54 -0.93 -6.24
N LEU A 34 12.52 -0.11 -5.98
CA LEU A 34 12.48 1.29 -6.40
C LEU A 34 13.27 2.15 -5.42
N PRO A 35 14.06 3.14 -5.90
CA PRO A 35 14.72 4.10 -5.01
C PRO A 35 13.70 4.87 -4.16
N TRP A 36 13.95 5.02 -2.86
CA TRP A 36 13.07 5.83 -2.00
C TRP A 36 12.89 7.26 -2.52
N GLN A 37 13.97 7.85 -3.07
CA GLN A 37 13.96 9.19 -3.66
C GLN A 37 13.00 9.30 -4.86
N ASP A 38 12.71 8.21 -5.57
CA ASP A 38 11.74 8.21 -6.67
C ASP A 38 10.32 8.39 -6.13
N LEU A 39 9.98 7.78 -4.99
CA LEU A 39 8.68 8.03 -4.34
C LEU A 39 8.57 9.48 -3.88
N GLN A 40 9.62 10.01 -3.24
CA GLN A 40 9.65 11.41 -2.80
C GLN A 40 9.50 12.38 -3.98
N THR A 41 10.09 12.06 -5.13
CA THR A 41 9.95 12.87 -6.35
C THR A 41 8.54 12.75 -6.93
N SER A 42 8.00 11.53 -7.02
CA SER A 42 6.66 11.27 -7.51
C SER A 42 5.58 11.94 -6.65
N ALA A 43 5.76 11.96 -5.32
CA ALA A 43 4.86 12.60 -4.37
C ALA A 43 4.65 14.10 -4.64
N LYS A 44 5.60 14.79 -5.28
CA LYS A 44 5.45 16.21 -5.66
C LYS A 44 4.42 16.46 -6.77
N ALA A 45 4.06 15.42 -7.52
CA ALA A 45 3.18 15.52 -8.70
C ALA A 45 2.05 14.48 -8.73
N CYS A 46 2.02 13.55 -7.76
CA CYS A 46 1.05 12.47 -7.70
C CYS A 46 0.46 12.36 -6.29
N TYR A 47 -0.82 12.71 -6.15
CA TYR A 47 -1.56 12.69 -4.89
C TYR A 47 -1.52 11.33 -4.18
N CYS A 48 -1.66 10.21 -4.92
CA CYS A 48 -1.57 8.88 -4.32
C CYS A 48 -0.17 8.59 -3.75
N CYS A 49 0.90 9.03 -4.45
CA CYS A 49 2.27 8.90 -3.94
C CYS A 49 2.54 9.85 -2.78
N GLU A 50 1.89 11.02 -2.75
CA GLU A 50 1.96 11.97 -1.64
C GLU A 50 1.36 11.38 -0.37
N ILE A 51 0.16 10.81 -0.45
CA ILE A 51 -0.46 10.10 0.68
C ILE A 51 0.45 8.96 1.14
N LEU A 52 0.91 8.12 0.20
CA LEU A 52 1.78 6.99 0.52
C LEU A 52 3.04 7.45 1.25
N ALA A 53 3.76 8.42 0.69
CA ALA A 53 4.98 8.96 1.30
C ALA A 53 4.70 9.57 2.67
N THR A 54 3.60 10.31 2.82
CA THR A 54 3.25 10.95 4.10
C THR A 54 2.93 9.90 5.17
N GLY A 55 2.17 8.86 4.83
CA GLY A 55 1.85 7.74 5.73
C GLY A 55 3.12 7.01 6.19
N CYS A 56 3.99 6.64 5.23
CA CYS A 56 5.27 5.99 5.54
C CYS A 56 6.13 6.85 6.48
N ARG A 57 6.25 8.16 6.22
CA ARG A 57 7.02 9.07 7.08
C ARG A 57 6.47 9.18 8.49
N GLY A 58 5.15 9.17 8.63
CA GLY A 58 4.50 9.11 9.94
C GLY A 58 4.94 7.87 10.72
N CYS A 59 4.87 6.70 10.07
CA CYS A 59 5.30 5.42 10.63
C CYS A 59 6.80 5.43 10.96
N PHE A 60 7.67 5.91 10.06
CA PHE A 60 9.11 6.02 10.33
C PHE A 60 9.40 6.85 11.58
N LYS A 61 8.76 8.02 11.70
CA LYS A 61 8.90 8.89 12.86
C LYS A 61 8.46 8.21 14.16
N GLN A 62 7.36 7.45 14.12
CA GLN A 62 6.84 6.73 15.27
C GLN A 62 7.78 5.61 15.73
N HIS A 63 8.41 4.90 14.79
CA HIS A 63 9.28 3.76 15.06
C HIS A 63 10.77 4.14 15.16
N GLY A 64 11.10 5.43 15.05
CA GLY A 64 12.48 5.91 15.10
C GLY A 64 13.33 5.47 13.90
N VAL A 65 12.70 5.19 12.76
CA VAL A 65 13.37 4.84 11.51
C VAL A 65 13.92 6.12 10.89
N ASP A 66 15.21 6.11 10.60
CA ASP A 66 15.88 7.19 9.87
C ASP A 66 15.65 7.05 8.37
N GLU A 67 14.96 8.01 7.76
CA GLU A 67 14.67 8.03 6.32
C GLU A 67 15.94 8.02 5.46
N GLU A 68 17.07 8.54 5.96
CA GLU A 68 18.34 8.56 5.23
C GLU A 68 18.95 7.15 5.08
N GLN A 69 18.56 6.22 5.96
CA GLN A 69 18.97 4.83 5.91
C GLN A 69 18.16 4.00 4.89
N ILE A 70 17.08 4.55 4.33
CA ILE A 70 16.24 3.84 3.38
C ILE A 70 16.87 3.91 1.98
N GLU A 71 17.26 2.76 1.43
CA GLU A 71 17.78 2.69 0.07
C GLU A 71 16.66 2.50 -0.95
N ARG A 72 15.84 1.47 -0.75
CA ARG A 72 14.88 1.00 -1.73
C ARG A 72 13.56 0.63 -1.06
N PHE A 73 12.49 0.61 -1.85
CA PHE A 73 11.20 0.13 -1.40
C PHE A 73 10.53 -0.74 -2.46
N SER A 74 9.62 -1.59 -2.02
CA SER A 74 8.78 -2.43 -2.85
C SER A 74 7.33 -2.31 -2.40
N ILE A 75 6.40 -2.23 -3.34
CA ILE A 75 4.97 -2.26 -3.05
C ILE A 75 4.46 -3.67 -3.35
N ARG A 76 3.59 -4.20 -2.50
CA ARG A 76 2.89 -5.48 -2.69
C ARG A 76 1.41 -5.27 -2.38
N PHE A 77 0.67 -4.79 -3.37
CA PHE A 77 -0.77 -4.59 -3.22
C PHE A 77 -1.52 -5.65 -4.02
N PHE A 78 -2.27 -6.48 -3.31
CA PHE A 78 -3.18 -7.46 -3.87
C PHE A 78 -4.59 -6.87 -3.91
N TYR A 79 -5.29 -7.14 -5.01
CA TYR A 79 -6.66 -6.70 -5.22
C TYR A 79 -7.55 -7.92 -5.50
N PRO A 80 -8.85 -7.86 -5.17
CA PRO A 80 -9.78 -8.93 -5.44
C PRO A 80 -9.83 -9.22 -6.94
N ASN A 81 -9.92 -10.49 -7.32
CA ASN A 81 -10.07 -10.85 -8.73
C ASN A 81 -11.53 -10.77 -9.20
N TYR A 82 -12.47 -10.88 -8.26
CA TYR A 82 -13.91 -10.92 -8.47
C TYR A 82 -14.59 -9.90 -7.57
N GLU A 83 -15.86 -9.60 -7.84
CA GLU A 83 -16.76 -8.85 -6.95
C GLU A 83 -17.13 -9.73 -5.74
N ASP A 84 -16.13 -10.10 -4.95
CA ASP A 84 -16.31 -10.76 -3.66
C ASP A 84 -16.00 -9.73 -2.58
N GLU A 85 -17.03 -9.37 -1.82
CA GLU A 85 -16.93 -8.42 -0.72
C GLU A 85 -16.02 -8.95 0.40
N ASP A 86 -15.81 -10.26 0.54
CA ASP A 86 -15.05 -10.90 1.62
C ASP A 86 -13.59 -11.24 1.25
N ALA A 87 -13.12 -10.86 0.06
CA ALA A 87 -11.75 -11.14 -0.33
C ALA A 87 -10.73 -10.41 0.58
N GLU A 88 -9.94 -11.18 1.34
CA GLU A 88 -8.79 -10.66 2.07
C GLU A 88 -7.80 -10.01 1.09
N VAL A 89 -7.58 -8.71 1.27
CA VAL A 89 -6.66 -7.91 0.47
C VAL A 89 -5.47 -7.51 1.33
N ASP A 90 -4.28 -7.92 0.89
CA ASP A 90 -3.02 -7.57 1.55
C ASP A 90 -2.35 -6.41 0.80
N LYS A 91 -1.96 -5.38 1.54
CA LYS A 91 -1.32 -4.18 1.01
C LYS A 91 -0.12 -3.83 1.87
N VAL A 92 1.07 -4.21 1.41
CA VAL A 92 2.33 -3.97 2.14
C VAL A 92 3.26 -3.09 1.32
N VAL A 93 4.00 -2.21 2.00
CA VAL A 93 5.19 -1.58 1.46
C VAL A 93 6.39 -1.97 2.30
N SER A 94 7.39 -2.56 1.64
CA SER A 94 8.61 -3.05 2.26
C SER A 94 9.77 -2.12 1.92
N PHE A 95 10.54 -1.71 2.93
CA PHE A 95 11.70 -0.83 2.81
C PHE A 95 12.99 -1.61 3.09
N LEU A 96 13.96 -1.53 2.19
CA LEU A 96 15.31 -2.07 2.38
C LEU A 96 16.22 -0.95 2.90
N MET A 97 16.86 -1.21 4.02
CA MET A 97 17.77 -0.30 4.70
C MET A 97 19.23 -0.52 4.26
N GLN A 98 20.11 0.47 4.47
CA GLN A 98 21.54 0.40 4.14
C GLN A 98 22.28 -0.74 4.86
N ASP A 99 21.83 -1.12 6.05
CA ASP A 99 22.38 -2.24 6.82
C ASP A 99 21.87 -3.63 6.35
N GLY A 100 21.01 -3.65 5.32
CA GLY A 100 20.41 -4.86 4.75
C GLY A 100 19.17 -5.35 5.48
N THR A 101 18.70 -4.65 6.51
CA THR A 101 17.44 -4.96 7.20
C THR A 101 16.22 -4.50 6.40
N TYR A 102 15.06 -5.03 6.77
CA TYR A 102 13.77 -4.64 6.18
C TYR A 102 12.87 -4.00 7.23
N PHE A 103 12.11 -3.00 6.78
CA PHE A 103 11.02 -2.39 7.53
C PHE A 103 9.74 -2.49 6.69
N ASP A 104 8.73 -3.19 7.19
CA ASP A 104 7.48 -3.44 6.47
C ASP A 104 6.34 -2.60 7.06
N ILE A 105 5.56 -1.97 6.19
CA ILE A 105 4.38 -1.18 6.57
C ILE A 105 3.15 -1.80 5.90
N GLU A 106 2.18 -2.23 6.70
CA GLU A 106 0.86 -2.66 6.25
C GLU A 106 -0.07 -1.45 6.10
N PHE A 107 -0.79 -1.37 4.99
CA PHE A 107 -1.68 -0.27 4.65
C PHE A 107 -3.13 -0.69 4.79
N PHE A 108 -3.85 -0.01 5.68
CA PHE A 108 -5.29 -0.15 5.86
C PHE A 108 -5.96 1.21 6.04
N ALA A 109 -7.26 1.25 5.79
CA ALA A 109 -8.12 2.40 6.04
C ALA A 109 -8.79 2.25 7.41
N THR A 110 -8.87 3.35 8.16
CA THR A 110 -9.76 3.46 9.31
C THR A 110 -11.12 3.94 8.82
N GLU A 111 -12.19 3.49 9.47
CA GLU A 111 -13.56 3.94 9.17
C GLU A 111 -13.87 5.33 9.77
N GLU A 112 -12.86 6.08 10.19
CA GLU A 112 -13.05 7.42 10.77
C GLU A 112 -13.34 8.45 9.66
N ASP A 113 -14.43 9.19 9.83
CA ASP A 113 -15.03 10.12 8.85
C ASP A 113 -14.08 11.22 8.32
N ASP A 114 -12.92 11.44 8.96
CA ASP A 114 -12.02 12.56 8.66
C ASP A 114 -10.87 12.22 7.70
N CYS A 115 -10.72 10.95 7.28
CA CYS A 115 -9.68 10.53 6.31
C CYS A 115 -10.28 9.73 5.15
N PRO A 116 -10.92 10.39 4.15
CA PRO A 116 -11.49 9.68 3.02
C PRO A 116 -10.39 8.93 2.26
N VAL A 117 -10.54 7.61 2.14
CA VAL A 117 -9.78 6.81 1.18
C VAL A 117 -9.96 7.45 -0.19
N PRO A 118 -8.88 7.80 -0.91
CA PRO A 118 -9.03 8.43 -2.21
C PRO A 118 -9.87 7.54 -3.13
N ASP A 119 -10.86 8.11 -3.83
CA ASP A 119 -11.79 7.37 -4.71
C ASP A 119 -11.08 6.47 -5.75
N ALA A 120 -9.83 6.78 -6.07
CA ALA A 120 -9.02 6.02 -7.01
C ALA A 120 -8.47 4.70 -6.42
N TRP A 121 -8.46 4.54 -5.09
CA TRP A 121 -7.84 3.39 -4.42
C TRP A 121 -8.82 2.24 -4.37
N GLU A 122 -8.44 1.13 -4.98
CA GLU A 122 -9.30 -0.04 -5.06
C GLU A 122 -9.10 -0.96 -3.84
N SER A 123 -10.23 -1.34 -3.22
CA SER A 123 -10.31 -2.40 -2.19
C SER A 123 -9.24 -2.24 -1.11
N MET A 124 -9.28 -1.14 -0.34
CA MET A 124 -8.43 -0.95 0.84
C MET A 124 -8.91 -1.87 1.98
N PRO A 125 -8.01 -2.61 2.65
CA PRO A 125 -8.42 -3.32 3.85
C PRO A 125 -8.84 -2.30 4.90
N VAL A 126 -9.94 -2.58 5.60
CA VAL A 126 -10.42 -1.78 6.74
C VAL A 126 -10.00 -2.43 8.04
N SER A 127 -9.75 -1.65 9.10
CA SER A 127 -9.26 -2.16 10.39
C SER A 127 -10.17 -3.21 11.06
N GLN A 128 -11.46 -3.29 10.69
CA GLN A 128 -12.36 -4.37 11.15
C GLN A 128 -12.03 -5.75 10.53
N ARG A 129 -11.16 -5.81 9.52
CA ARG A 129 -10.84 -7.01 8.71
C ARG A 129 -9.36 -7.39 8.69
N THR A 130 -8.52 -6.76 9.50
CA THR A 130 -7.13 -7.22 9.65
C THR A 130 -7.12 -8.62 10.24
N SER A 131 -6.43 -9.55 9.57
CA SER A 131 -6.28 -10.94 10.00
C SER A 131 -5.93 -11.01 11.49
N PRO A 132 -6.49 -11.94 12.29
CA PRO A 132 -6.12 -12.13 13.69
C PRO A 132 -4.63 -12.52 13.91
N LYS A 133 -3.85 -12.61 12.83
CA LYS A 133 -2.44 -12.97 12.75
C LYS A 133 -1.50 -11.78 12.59
N THR A 134 -1.94 -10.56 12.88
CA THR A 134 -1.01 -9.44 13.03
C THR A 134 -0.20 -9.58 14.33
N ASP A 135 0.60 -10.64 14.41
CA ASP A 135 1.70 -10.83 15.36
C ASP A 135 2.95 -10.07 14.87
N SER A 136 2.79 -9.14 13.93
CA SER A 136 3.84 -8.20 13.50
C SER A 136 3.87 -7.03 14.48
N PRO A 137 5.02 -6.70 15.10
CA PRO A 137 5.16 -5.53 15.97
C PRO A 137 4.98 -4.17 15.26
N ASP A 138 4.75 -4.15 13.95
CA ASP A 138 4.82 -2.95 13.09
C ASP A 138 3.48 -2.54 12.42
N ALA A 139 2.34 -3.05 12.89
CA ALA A 139 1.04 -2.62 12.38
C ALA A 139 0.55 -1.33 13.06
N VAL A 140 0.40 -0.23 12.31
CA VAL A 140 -0.20 1.02 12.83
C VAL A 140 -1.12 1.74 11.84
N GLU A 141 -2.18 2.24 12.47
CA GLU A 141 -3.25 3.14 12.09
C GLU A 141 -2.78 4.51 11.57
N ILE A 142 -3.30 4.95 10.42
CA ILE A 142 -3.01 6.29 9.90
C ILE A 142 -3.98 7.29 10.57
N ILE A 143 -3.52 7.98 11.62
CA ILE A 143 -4.21 9.18 12.15
C ILE A 143 -3.59 10.42 11.50
N LYS A 144 -4.40 11.22 10.80
CA LYS A 144 -4.08 12.62 10.50
C LYS A 144 -4.92 13.54 11.37
N SER A 145 -4.29 14.65 11.76
CA SER A 145 -4.87 15.78 12.52
C SER A 145 -5.32 16.88 11.58
#